data_AF-A0A9P7KNB1-F1
#
_entry.id   AF-A0A9P7KNB1-F1
#
_cell.length_a   1.000
_cell.length_b   1.000
_cell.length_c   1.000
_cell.angle_alpha   90.00
_cell.angle_beta   90.00
_cell.angle_gamma   90.00
#
_symmetry.space_group_name_H-M   'P 1'
#
loop_
_entity.id
_entity.type
_entity.pdbx_description
1 polymer ?
#
loop_
_entity_poly.entity_id
_entity_poly.type
_entity_poly.pdbx_seq_one_letter_code
_entity_poly.pdbx_strand_id
1 'polypeptide(L)'
;MFTQALFDLAVRPSYIEALRDEVESVIRDDGLTKLSLHKMRKLDSFIKESQRFGGAGACTSRCVIVIPGRFLAVNQIKALLVHVLLNYDVAFENGTRPADRWYAFVSMPDSSASVMFRKRRG
;
A
#
# COMPACT_ATOMS: atom_id res chain seq x y z
N MET A 1 -0.43 7.31 -4.38
CA MET A 1 -0.16 5.84 -4.36
C MET A 1 0.00 5.31 -2.94
N PHE A 2 0.99 5.75 -2.14
CA PHE A 2 1.15 5.25 -0.76
C PHE A 2 -0.02 5.63 0.16
N THR A 3 -0.53 6.86 0.05
CA THR A 3 -1.71 7.33 0.80
C THR A 3 -2.99 6.53 0.51
N GLN A 4 -3.21 6.15 -0.75
CA GLN A 4 -4.34 5.28 -1.14
C GLN A 4 -4.22 3.89 -0.51
N ALA A 5 -3.02 3.29 -0.55
CA ALA A 5 -2.76 1.99 0.06
C ALA A 5 -2.98 2.03 1.59
N LEU A 6 -2.58 3.11 2.27
CA LEU A 6 -2.88 3.29 3.70
C LEU A 6 -4.39 3.37 3.98
N PHE A 7 -5.12 4.10 3.14
CA PHE A 7 -6.56 4.25 3.30
C PHE A 7 -7.26 2.91 3.05
N ASP A 8 -6.84 2.16 2.03
CA ASP A 8 -7.36 0.82 1.73
C ASP A 8 -7.07 -0.19 2.85
N LEU A 9 -5.93 -0.09 3.54
CA LEU A 9 -5.62 -0.89 4.73
C LEU A 9 -6.55 -0.56 5.89
N ALA A 10 -6.79 0.74 6.13
CA ALA A 10 -7.62 1.19 7.25
C ALA A 10 -9.12 0.88 7.05
N VAL A 11 -9.61 0.79 5.81
CA VAL A 11 -11.00 0.38 5.51
C VAL A 11 -11.20 -1.12 5.63
N ARG A 12 -10.17 -1.92 5.29
CA ARG A 12 -10.31 -3.38 5.15
C ARG A 12 -9.31 -4.10 6.08
N PRO A 13 -9.63 -4.22 7.37
CA PRO A 13 -8.71 -4.82 8.35
C PRO A 13 -8.40 -6.30 8.06
N SER A 14 -9.28 -7.02 7.35
CA SER A 14 -9.07 -8.44 6.98
C SER A 14 -7.81 -8.68 6.12
N TYR A 15 -7.31 -7.68 5.41
CA TYR A 15 -6.07 -7.81 4.63
C TYR A 15 -4.82 -7.69 5.52
N ILE A 16 -4.92 -7.03 6.67
CA ILE A 16 -3.78 -6.78 7.55
C ILE A 16 -3.20 -8.11 8.05
N GLU A 17 -4.04 -9.04 8.48
CA GLU A 17 -3.61 -10.36 8.97
C GLU A 17 -2.88 -11.15 7.87
N ALA A 18 -3.50 -11.29 6.70
CA ALA A 18 -2.92 -12.04 5.59
C ALA A 18 -1.60 -11.46 5.06
N LEU A 19 -1.43 -10.13 5.15
CA LEU A 19 -0.19 -9.43 4.78
C LEU A 19 0.88 -9.59 5.87
N ARG A 20 0.50 -9.56 7.16
CA ARG A 20 1.42 -9.79 8.28
C ARG A 20 2.03 -11.19 8.20
N ASP A 21 1.22 -12.22 8.00
CA ASP A 21 1.70 -13.61 7.91
C ASP A 21 2.73 -13.79 6.78
N GLU A 22 2.46 -13.19 5.61
CA GLU A 22 3.40 -13.25 4.48
C GLU A 22 4.69 -12.49 4.79
N VAL A 23 4.59 -11.28 5.36
CA VAL A 23 5.75 -10.46 5.68
C VAL A 23 6.63 -11.09 6.76
N GLU A 24 6.03 -11.63 7.83
CA GLU A 24 6.75 -12.32 8.90
C GLU A 24 7.48 -13.57 8.38
N SER A 25 6.81 -14.36 7.52
CA SER A 25 7.45 -15.53 6.91
C SER A 25 8.67 -15.16 6.05
N VAL A 26 8.59 -14.10 5.25
CA VAL A 26 9.68 -13.68 4.35
C VAL A 26 10.84 -13.04 5.13
N ILE A 27 10.55 -12.31 6.21
CA ILE A 27 11.59 -11.69 7.03
C ILE A 27 12.38 -12.75 7.79
N ARG A 28 11.72 -13.83 8.25
CA ARG A 28 12.40 -14.96 8.90
C ARG A 28 13.40 -15.64 7.97
N ASP A 29 13.09 -15.74 6.69
CA ASP A 29 13.88 -16.51 5.74
C ASP A 29 15.06 -15.70 5.14
N ASP A 30 14.81 -14.48 4.65
CA ASP A 30 15.79 -13.71 3.88
C ASP A 30 16.06 -12.29 4.43
N GLY A 31 15.32 -11.86 5.47
CA GLY A 31 15.33 -10.47 5.93
C GLY A 31 14.78 -9.47 4.89
N LEU A 32 14.83 -8.17 5.20
CA LEU A 32 14.35 -7.10 4.30
C LEU A 32 15.40 -6.79 3.21
N THR A 33 15.61 -7.71 2.28
CA THR A 33 16.48 -7.52 1.12
C THR A 33 15.68 -7.29 -0.16
N LYS A 34 16.32 -6.70 -1.19
CA LYS A 34 15.68 -6.49 -2.49
C LYS A 34 15.13 -7.77 -3.12
N LEU A 35 15.77 -8.91 -2.88
CA LEU A 35 15.35 -10.20 -3.43
C LEU A 35 14.08 -10.71 -2.72
N SER A 36 14.04 -10.59 -1.39
CA SER A 36 12.87 -10.97 -0.57
C SER A 36 11.64 -10.13 -0.92
N LEU A 37 11.83 -8.86 -1.26
CA LEU A 37 10.74 -7.99 -1.73
C LEU A 37 10.05 -8.53 -2.98
N HIS A 38 10.73 -9.29 -3.85
CA HIS A 38 10.10 -9.91 -5.03
C HIS A 38 9.28 -11.16 -4.69
N LYS A 39 9.50 -11.79 -3.54
CA LYS A 39 8.76 -13.00 -3.10
C LYS A 39 7.37 -12.67 -2.57
N MET A 40 7.15 -11.45 -2.05
CA MET A 40 5.89 -11.02 -1.44
C MET A 40 4.81 -10.72 -2.48
N ARG A 41 4.04 -11.74 -2.86
CA ARG A 41 3.01 -11.69 -3.92
C ARG A 41 1.70 -11.06 -3.44
N LYS A 42 1.29 -11.24 -2.18
CA LYS A 42 0.03 -10.64 -1.70
C LYS A 42 0.20 -9.13 -1.56
N LEU A 43 1.36 -8.65 -1.09
CA LEU A 43 1.68 -7.21 -1.08
C LEU A 43 1.65 -6.59 -2.48
N ASP A 44 2.21 -7.26 -3.49
CA ASP A 44 2.13 -6.78 -4.87
C ASP A 44 0.69 -6.70 -5.38
N SER A 45 -0.12 -7.70 -5.02
CA SER A 45 -1.54 -7.75 -5.40
C SER A 45 -2.32 -6.62 -4.73
N PHE A 46 -2.03 -6.35 -3.45
CA PHE A 46 -2.64 -5.25 -2.71
C PHE A 46 -2.31 -3.87 -3.29
N ILE A 47 -1.04 -3.63 -3.65
CA ILE A 47 -0.61 -2.38 -4.28
C ILE A 47 -1.33 -2.19 -5.62
N LYS A 48 -1.44 -3.24 -6.43
CA LYS A 48 -2.19 -3.20 -7.70
C LYS A 48 -3.67 -2.92 -7.48
N GLU A 49 -4.28 -3.53 -6.47
CA GLU A 49 -5.70 -3.32 -6.15
C GLU A 49 -5.97 -1.91 -5.62
N SER A 50 -5.06 -1.34 -4.82
CA SER A 50 -5.17 0.06 -4.35
C SER A 50 -5.08 1.04 -5.53
N GLN A 51 -4.28 0.72 -6.54
CA GLN A 51 -4.15 1.51 -7.77
C GLN A 51 -5.35 1.34 -8.73
N ARG A 52 -6.24 0.36 -8.48
CA ARG A 52 -7.43 0.15 -9.31
C ARG A 52 -8.49 1.22 -9.07
N PHE A 53 -8.65 1.66 -7.82
CA PHE A 53 -9.64 2.66 -7.40
C PHE A 53 -9.13 4.10 -7.50
N GLY A 54 -7.81 4.30 -7.51
CA GLY A 54 -7.20 5.57 -7.83
C GLY A 54 -7.28 5.81 -9.34
N GLY A 55 -8.23 6.63 -9.78
CA GLY A 55 -8.48 7.02 -11.17
C GLY A 55 -7.33 7.67 -11.96
N ALA A 56 -6.06 7.37 -11.68
CA ALA A 56 -4.94 7.61 -12.60
C ALA A 56 -4.95 6.59 -13.77
N GLY A 57 -6.14 6.30 -14.28
CA GLY A 57 -6.45 5.19 -15.18
C GLY A 57 -6.69 5.57 -16.63
N ALA A 58 -6.19 6.71 -17.11
CA ALA A 58 -6.17 6.97 -18.55
C ALA A 58 -5.11 6.12 -19.29
N CYS A 59 -4.18 5.45 -18.60
CA CYS A 59 -3.27 4.48 -19.22
C CYS A 59 -3.37 3.14 -18.49
N THR A 60 -4.36 2.37 -18.90
CA THR A 60 -4.67 1.02 -18.42
C THR A 60 -3.48 0.06 -18.60
N SER A 61 -3.60 -1.08 -17.93
CA SER A 61 -2.70 -2.22 -17.72
C SER A 61 -2.05 -2.87 -18.96
N ARG A 62 -1.88 -2.15 -20.06
CA ARG A 62 -1.14 -2.55 -21.24
C ARG A 62 -0.48 -1.35 -21.95
N CYS A 63 0.07 -0.40 -21.18
CA CYS A 63 0.99 0.58 -21.76
C CYS A 63 2.43 0.26 -21.36
N VAL A 64 3.19 -0.28 -22.31
CA VAL A 64 4.63 -0.62 -22.25
C VAL A 64 5.47 0.67 -22.34
N ILE A 65 5.03 1.76 -21.69
CA ILE A 65 5.91 2.90 -21.46
C ILE A 65 6.61 2.59 -20.14
N VAL A 66 7.73 1.87 -20.24
CA VAL A 66 8.64 1.64 -19.12
C VAL A 66 9.22 3.00 -18.74
N ILE A 67 8.58 3.70 -17.81
CA ILE A 67 9.25 4.81 -17.12
C ILE A 67 10.47 4.19 -16.44
N PRO A 68 11.71 4.60 -16.81
CA PRO A 68 12.90 4.09 -16.16
C PRO A 68 12.82 4.49 -14.68
N GLY A 69 12.54 3.52 -13.80
CA GLY A 69 12.32 3.79 -12.37
C GLY A 69 11.01 3.24 -11.78
N ARG A 70 10.06 2.73 -12.56
CA ARG A 70 8.83 2.12 -12.01
C ARG A 70 9.13 1.01 -11.00
N PHE A 71 10.11 0.16 -11.29
CA PHE A 71 10.53 -0.91 -10.39
C PHE A 71 11.15 -0.39 -9.09
N LEU A 72 11.84 0.75 -9.15
CA LEU A 72 12.42 1.37 -7.96
C LEU A 72 11.34 1.96 -7.06
N ALA A 73 10.36 2.66 -7.64
CA ALA A 73 9.24 3.23 -6.89
C ALA A 73 8.40 2.15 -6.20
N VAL A 74 8.12 1.03 -6.88
CA VAL A 74 7.37 -0.10 -6.29
C VAL A 74 8.15 -0.74 -5.14
N ASN A 75 9.47 -0.93 -5.28
CA ASN A 75 10.28 -1.50 -4.20
C ASN A 75 10.33 -0.56 -2.97
N GLN A 76 10.42 0.75 -3.17
CA GLN A 76 10.38 1.70 -2.05
C GLN A 76 9.02 1.71 -1.33
N ILE A 77 7.92 1.75 -2.10
CA ILE A 77 6.56 1.70 -1.54
C ILE A 77 6.34 0.39 -0.78
N LYS A 78 6.80 -0.74 -1.33
CA LYS A 78 6.69 -2.05 -0.68
C LYS A 78 7.48 -2.10 0.63
N ALA A 79 8.72 -1.62 0.63
CA ALA A 79 9.54 -1.57 1.85
C ALA A 79 8.89 -0.70 2.94
N LEU A 80 8.30 0.42 2.55
CA LEU A 80 7.61 1.33 3.47
C LEU A 80 6.31 0.71 4.02
N LEU A 81 5.53 0.04 3.18
CA LEU A 81 4.36 -0.74 3.59
C LEU A 81 4.72 -1.86 4.57
N VAL A 82 5.79 -2.61 4.31
CA VAL A 82 6.29 -3.65 5.22
C VAL A 82 6.64 -3.05 6.57
N HIS A 83 7.37 -1.93 6.59
CA HIS A 83 7.73 -1.25 7.82
C HIS A 83 6.49 -0.79 8.61
N VAL A 84 5.49 -0.23 7.92
CA VAL A 84 4.22 0.18 8.54
C VAL A 84 3.48 -1.03 9.12
N LEU A 85 3.34 -2.11 8.36
CA LEU A 85 2.63 -3.31 8.82
C LEU A 85 3.28 -3.92 10.06
N LEU A 86 4.61 -3.95 10.15
CA LEU A 86 5.30 -4.52 11.31
C LEU A 86 5.18 -3.65 12.56
N ASN A 87 5.33 -2.33 12.41
CA ASN A 87 5.51 -1.43 13.55
C ASN A 87 4.25 -0.68 13.95
N TYR A 88 3.23 -0.61 13.09
CA TYR A 88 2.07 0.24 13.28
C TYR A 88 0.77 -0.52 12.96
N ASP A 89 -0.26 -0.20 13.74
CA ASP A 89 -1.65 -0.47 13.40
C ASP A 89 -2.26 0.81 12.86
N VAL A 90 -2.95 0.71 11.72
CA VAL A 90 -3.49 1.84 10.97
C VAL A 90 -5.01 1.76 11.03
N ALA A 91 -5.66 2.81 11.53
CA ALA A 91 -7.11 2.92 11.59
C ALA A 91 -7.58 4.35 11.28
N PHE A 92 -8.83 4.48 10.83
CA PHE A 92 -9.47 5.79 10.70
C PHE A 92 -10.13 6.20 12.00
N GLU A 93 -10.16 7.50 12.27
CA GLU A 93 -10.83 8.10 13.43
C GLU A 93 -12.35 7.81 13.43
N ASN A 94 -12.99 7.88 12.25
CA ASN A 94 -14.44 7.69 12.10
C ASN A 94 -14.83 6.38 11.40
N GLY A 95 -13.87 5.48 11.12
CA GLY A 95 -14.12 4.21 10.43
C GLY A 95 -14.61 4.30 8.96
N THR A 96 -14.97 5.49 8.48
CA THR A 96 -15.46 5.73 7.12
C THR A 96 -14.37 6.30 6.23
N ARG A 97 -14.21 5.74 5.02
CA ARG A 97 -13.34 6.32 3.99
C ARG A 97 -13.90 7.67 3.55
N PRO A 98 -13.15 8.77 3.68
CA PRO A 98 -13.57 10.06 3.14
C PRO A 98 -13.68 9.96 1.61
N ALA A 99 -14.66 10.67 1.04
CA ALA A 99 -14.86 10.68 -0.41
C ALA A 99 -13.59 11.19 -1.11
N ASP A 100 -13.13 10.48 -2.15
CA ASP A 100 -11.95 10.89 -2.89
C ASP A 100 -12.20 12.26 -3.57
N ARG A 101 -11.23 13.17 -3.51
CA ARG A 101 -11.26 14.41 -4.29
C ARG A 101 -10.61 14.18 -5.64
N TRP A 102 -11.31 14.53 -6.71
CA TRP A 102 -10.74 14.56 -8.04
C TRP A 102 -9.85 15.78 -8.19
N TYR A 103 -8.54 15.55 -8.38
CA TYR A 103 -7.60 16.58 -8.75
C TYR A 103 -7.22 16.39 -10.22
N ALA A 104 -7.78 17.25 -11.09
CA ALA A 104 -7.72 17.07 -12.54
C ALA A 104 -8.13 15.65 -12.96
N PHE A 105 -7.19 14.84 -13.46
CA PHE A 105 -7.42 13.47 -13.93
C PHE A 105 -7.11 12.39 -12.89
N VAL A 106 -6.74 12.76 -11.66
CA VAL A 106 -6.32 11.80 -10.63
C VAL A 106 -7.25 11.91 -9.43
N SER A 107 -7.89 10.80 -9.08
CA SER A 107 -8.58 10.67 -7.79
C SER A 107 -7.54 10.64 -6.68
N MET A 108 -7.54 11.67 -5.83
CA MET A 108 -6.69 11.76 -4.65
C MET A 108 -7.52 11.56 -3.37
N PRO A 109 -7.00 10.82 -2.38
CA PRO A 109 -7.61 10.76 -1.07
C PRO A 109 -7.68 12.15 -0.46
N ASP A 110 -8.80 12.48 0.20
CA ASP A 110 -9.01 13.80 0.81
C ASP A 110 -7.90 14.09 1.85
N SER A 111 -7.23 15.23 1.71
CA SER A 111 -6.12 15.63 2.58
C SER A 111 -6.56 16.08 3.98
N SER A 112 -7.87 16.23 4.23
CA SER A 112 -8.44 16.51 5.55
C SER A 112 -8.66 15.25 6.40
N ALA A 113 -8.47 14.07 5.81
CA ALA A 113 -8.63 12.80 6.48
C ALA A 113 -7.44 12.46 7.38
N SER A 114 -7.71 12.33 8.68
CA SER A 114 -6.71 11.94 9.67
C SER A 114 -6.64 10.42 9.80
N VAL A 115 -5.43 9.86 9.60
CA VAL A 115 -5.14 8.45 9.83
C VAL A 115 -4.42 8.31 11.17
N MET A 116 -4.96 7.46 12.02
CA MET A 116 -4.40 7.19 13.35
C MET A 116 -3.40 6.05 13.24
N PHE A 117 -2.15 6.33 13.64
CA PHE A 117 -1.09 5.33 13.74
C PHE A 117 -0.92 4.94 15.20
N ARG A 118 -1.28 3.70 15.53
CA ARG A 118 -0.97 3.12 16.84
C ARG A 118 0.32 2.34 16.73
N LYS A 119 1.37 2.77 17.45
CA LYS A 119 2.62 2.01 17.51
C LYS A 119 2.37 0.67 18.20
N ARG A 120 2.70 -0.41 17.53
CA ARG A 120 2.71 -1.76 18.11
C ARG A 120 4.08 -1.97 18.76
N ARG A 121 4.12 -2.59 19.95
CA ARG A 121 5.37 -3.16 20.45
C ARG A 121 5.62 -4.42 19.63
N GLY A 122 6.53 -4.31 18.67
CA GLY A 122 7.22 -5.47 18.10
C GLY A 122 8.16 -6.09 19.13
#